data_AF-A0A7X2FY75-F1
#
_entry.id   AF-A0A7X2FY75-F1
#
_cell.length_a   1.000
_cell.length_b   1.000
_cell.length_c   1.000
_cell.angle_alpha   90.00
_cell.angle_beta   90.00
_cell.angle_gamma   90.00
#
_symmetry.space_group_name_H-M   'P 1'
#
loop_
_entity.id
_entity.type
_entity.pdbx_description
1 polymer ?
#
loop_
_entity_poly.entity_id
_entity_poly.type
_entity_poly.pdbx_seq_one_letter_code
_entity_poly.pdbx_strand_id
1 'polypeptide(L)'
;MNRRNAPDPWDIGFGVIVFVASLLAIFVWFPADIRGGFMHINITGKEEPGDAFFPILLSATLAILSALQVIISLLRGSPPITPGEQGRLTRENLLFLAGFLAICVTGLTVMYGLGPVTVWVMQQFGLLDVGYRYLTDTAPYKYLGYVVGGISMTVALIAWTEGRVRPVSVLTVVIVLTTMILIFDQLLTNVLLPPNAEF
;
A
#
# COMPACT_ATOMS: atom_id res chain seq x y z
N MET A 1 -21.47 -36.44 -2.02
CA MET A 1 -22.46 -35.42 -1.58
C MET A 1 -21.69 -34.40 -0.74
N ASN A 2 -21.25 -33.29 -1.34
CA ASN A 2 -20.44 -32.26 -0.67
C ASN A 2 -21.31 -31.57 0.40
N ARG A 3 -21.10 -31.89 1.68
CA ARG A 3 -21.62 -31.09 2.79
C ARG A 3 -20.92 -29.74 2.72
N ARG A 4 -21.59 -28.73 2.16
CA ARG A 4 -21.17 -27.34 2.31
C ARG A 4 -21.33 -27.00 3.79
N ASN A 5 -20.21 -26.82 4.49
CA ASN A 5 -20.26 -26.31 5.86
C ASN A 5 -20.72 -24.84 5.84
N ALA A 6 -21.26 -24.38 6.97
CA ALA A 6 -21.64 -22.99 7.14
C ALA A 6 -20.41 -22.08 6.92
N PRO A 7 -20.57 -20.92 6.27
CA PRO A 7 -19.51 -19.93 6.12
C PRO A 7 -18.98 -19.44 7.47
N ASP A 8 -17.71 -19.05 7.53
CA ASP A 8 -17.10 -18.50 8.75
C ASP A 8 -17.70 -17.11 9.03
N PRO A 9 -18.39 -16.90 10.17
CA PRO A 9 -18.99 -15.62 10.48
C PRO A 9 -17.97 -14.49 10.63
N TRP A 10 -16.71 -14.78 10.96
CA TRP A 10 -15.67 -13.76 11.10
C TRP A 10 -15.19 -13.21 9.75
N ASP A 11 -14.95 -14.08 8.78
CA ASP A 11 -14.54 -13.66 7.44
C ASP A 11 -15.61 -12.83 6.75
N ILE A 12 -16.88 -13.23 6.92
CA ILE A 12 -18.03 -12.47 6.41
C ILE A 12 -18.17 -11.17 7.18
N GLY A 13 -18.11 -11.22 8.52
CA GLY A 13 -18.27 -10.04 9.37
C GLY A 13 -17.25 -8.95 9.06
N PHE A 14 -15.97 -9.32 8.95
CA PHE A 14 -14.90 -8.40 8.58
C PHE A 14 -15.13 -7.80 7.19
N GLY A 15 -15.40 -8.64 6.19
CA GLY A 15 -15.67 -8.18 4.83
C GLY A 15 -16.87 -7.22 4.76
N VAL A 16 -17.98 -7.53 5.44
CA VAL A 16 -19.18 -6.67 5.47
C VAL A 16 -18.88 -5.33 6.16
N ILE A 17 -18.19 -5.33 7.30
CA ILE A 17 -17.86 -4.09 8.01
C ILE A 17 -16.99 -3.19 7.15
N VAL A 18 -15.92 -3.72 6.55
CA VAL A 18 -15.03 -2.95 5.67
C VAL A 18 -15.80 -2.43 4.46
N PHE A 19 -16.62 -3.27 3.81
CA PHE A 19 -17.44 -2.88 2.67
C PHE A 19 -18.36 -1.71 3.00
N VAL A 20 -19.15 -1.85 4.07
CA VAL A 20 -20.09 -0.81 4.52
C VAL A 20 -19.35 0.47 4.90
N ALA A 21 -18.24 0.36 5.65
CA ALA A 21 -17.43 1.52 6.03
C ALA A 21 -16.85 2.26 4.80
N SER A 22 -16.36 1.52 3.80
CA SER A 22 -15.86 2.11 2.55
C SER A 22 -16.96 2.79 1.73
N LEU A 23 -18.17 2.22 1.67
CA LEU A 23 -19.31 2.86 1.01
C LEU A 23 -19.76 4.11 1.77
N LEU A 24 -19.84 4.05 3.10
CA LEU A 24 -20.14 5.22 3.93
C LEU A 24 -19.09 6.31 3.74
N ALA A 25 -17.81 5.96 3.65
CA ALA A 25 -16.75 6.91 3.36
C ALA A 25 -16.99 7.63 2.02
N ILE A 26 -17.26 6.87 0.95
CA ILE A 26 -17.45 7.41 -0.40
C ILE A 26 -18.72 8.26 -0.53
N PHE A 27 -19.84 7.81 0.03
CA PHE A 27 -21.16 8.41 -0.23
C PHE A 27 -21.64 9.37 0.85
N VAL A 28 -21.09 9.30 2.05
CA VAL A 28 -21.55 10.11 3.20
C VAL A 28 -20.42 11.00 3.72
N TRP A 29 -19.27 10.42 4.04
CA TRP A 29 -18.20 11.17 4.69
C TRP A 29 -17.47 12.10 3.73
N PHE A 30 -16.89 11.57 2.65
CA PHE A 30 -16.09 12.38 1.71
C PHE A 30 -16.89 13.53 1.09
N PRO A 31 -18.16 13.37 0.67
CA PRO A 31 -18.95 14.48 0.17
C PRO A 31 -19.24 15.56 1.22
N ALA A 32 -19.20 15.21 2.51
CA ALA A 32 -19.45 16.14 3.61
C ALA A 32 -18.17 16.86 4.09
N ASP A 33 -17.00 16.25 3.92
CA ASP A 33 -15.73 16.72 4.49
C ASP A 33 -14.77 17.28 3.43
N ILE A 34 -14.76 16.70 2.23
CA ILE A 34 -13.84 17.05 1.16
C ILE A 34 -14.48 18.09 0.25
N ARG A 35 -13.76 19.21 0.04
CA ARG A 35 -14.27 20.34 -0.74
C ARG A 35 -13.92 20.24 -2.23
N GLY A 36 -12.79 19.62 -2.56
CA GLY A 36 -12.39 19.41 -3.94
C GLY A 36 -12.98 18.15 -4.57
N GLY A 37 -12.81 18.05 -5.88
CA GLY A 37 -13.25 16.90 -6.68
C GLY A 37 -12.17 15.82 -6.80
N PHE A 38 -12.49 14.74 -7.50
CA PHE A 38 -11.51 13.69 -7.84
C PHE A 38 -10.37 14.23 -8.71
N MET A 39 -10.70 15.05 -9.71
CA MET A 39 -9.76 15.83 -10.52
C MET A 39 -10.21 17.29 -10.51
N HIS A 40 -9.27 18.22 -10.59
CA HIS A 40 -9.56 19.63 -10.78
C HIS A 40 -8.64 20.26 -11.81
N ILE A 41 -9.10 21.32 -12.47
CA ILE A 41 -8.27 22.11 -13.38
C ILE A 41 -7.65 23.24 -12.55
N ASN A 42 -6.33 23.27 -12.48
CA ASN A 42 -5.62 24.30 -11.75
C ASN A 42 -5.70 25.67 -12.47
N ILE A 43 -5.22 26.73 -11.83
CA ILE A 43 -5.20 28.09 -12.40
C ILE A 43 -4.37 28.22 -13.69
N THR A 44 -3.50 27.25 -13.98
CA THR A 44 -2.67 27.18 -15.19
C THR A 44 -3.30 26.34 -16.31
N GLY A 45 -4.53 25.83 -16.10
CA GLY A 45 -5.25 25.01 -17.08
C GLY A 45 -4.82 23.54 -17.14
N LYS A 46 -4.02 23.06 -16.18
CA LYS A 46 -3.60 21.64 -16.11
C LYS A 46 -4.57 20.85 -15.23
N GLU A 47 -4.89 19.63 -15.66
CA GLU A 47 -5.64 18.68 -14.84
C GLU A 47 -4.75 18.10 -13.75
N GLU A 48 -5.19 18.21 -12.50
CA GLU A 48 -4.47 17.73 -11.32
C GLU A 48 -5.39 16.88 -10.44
N PRO A 49 -4.86 15.81 -9.82
CA PRO A 49 -5.57 15.09 -8.76
C PRO A 49 -6.03 16.05 -7.67
N GLY A 50 -7.32 16.00 -7.34
CA GLY A 50 -7.85 16.77 -6.21
C GLY A 50 -7.59 16.08 -4.87
N ASP A 51 -7.95 16.77 -3.80
CA ASP A 51 -7.91 16.27 -2.42
C ASP A 51 -8.72 14.96 -2.23
N ALA A 52 -9.78 14.76 -3.01
CA ALA A 52 -10.58 13.54 -3.00
C ALA A 52 -9.94 12.34 -3.72
N PHE A 53 -8.89 12.54 -4.53
CA PHE A 53 -8.36 11.51 -5.44
C PHE A 53 -7.90 10.23 -4.72
N PHE A 54 -6.94 10.37 -3.79
CA PHE A 54 -6.40 9.23 -3.05
C PHE A 54 -7.42 8.61 -2.07
N PRO A 55 -8.19 9.38 -1.29
CA PRO A 55 -9.24 8.83 -0.42
C PRO A 55 -10.28 7.99 -1.19
N ILE A 56 -10.71 8.46 -2.35
CA ILE A 56 -11.68 7.74 -3.21
C ILE A 56 -11.04 6.47 -3.77
N LEU A 57 -9.82 6.53 -4.32
CA LEU A 57 -9.14 5.33 -4.84
C LEU A 57 -8.94 4.27 -3.76
N LEU A 58 -8.51 4.67 -2.56
CA LEU A 58 -8.33 3.77 -1.43
C LEU A 58 -9.66 3.13 -1.03
N SER A 59 -10.70 3.94 -0.83
CA SER A 59 -12.00 3.46 -0.36
C SER A 59 -12.70 2.59 -1.42
N ALA A 60 -12.59 2.94 -2.71
CA ALA A 60 -13.12 2.13 -3.80
C ALA A 60 -12.41 0.78 -3.89
N THR A 61 -11.08 0.77 -3.74
CA THR A 61 -10.30 -0.47 -3.72
C THR A 61 -10.70 -1.35 -2.53
N LEU A 62 -10.82 -0.77 -1.33
CA LEU A 62 -11.30 -1.49 -0.15
C LEU A 62 -12.71 -2.04 -0.33
N ALA A 63 -13.62 -1.28 -0.94
CA ALA A 63 -14.97 -1.74 -1.25
C ALA A 63 -14.95 -2.94 -2.22
N ILE A 64 -14.12 -2.89 -3.27
CA ILE A 64 -13.99 -4.00 -4.23
C ILE A 64 -13.41 -5.24 -3.56
N LEU A 65 -12.31 -5.11 -2.82
CA LEU A 65 -11.64 -6.23 -2.16
C LEU A 65 -12.51 -6.88 -1.09
N SER A 66 -13.23 -6.08 -0.30
CA SER A 66 -14.15 -6.57 0.72
C SER A 66 -15.38 -7.24 0.12
N ALA A 67 -15.93 -6.71 -0.98
CA ALA A 67 -17.00 -7.37 -1.71
C ALA A 67 -16.56 -8.72 -2.29
N LEU A 68 -15.36 -8.77 -2.89
CA LEU A 68 -14.78 -10.02 -3.39
C LEU A 68 -14.57 -11.03 -2.26
N GLN A 69 -14.06 -10.60 -1.11
CA GLN A 69 -13.92 -11.46 0.07
C GLN A 69 -15.27 -12.05 0.48
N VAL A 70 -16.31 -11.23 0.67
CA VAL A 70 -17.64 -11.70 1.06
C VAL A 70 -18.20 -12.69 0.03
N ILE A 71 -18.08 -12.38 -1.27
CA ILE A 71 -18.53 -13.27 -2.34
C ILE A 71 -17.79 -14.61 -2.27
N ILE A 72 -16.46 -14.59 -2.13
CA ILE A 72 -15.65 -15.81 -2.05
C ILE A 72 -16.02 -16.62 -0.80
N SER A 73 -16.19 -15.99 0.36
CA SER A 73 -16.59 -16.67 1.60
C SER A 73 -18.00 -17.26 1.54
N LEU A 74 -18.91 -16.65 0.78
CA LEU A 74 -20.24 -17.22 0.55
C LEU A 74 -20.22 -18.38 -0.45
N LEU A 75 -19.35 -18.32 -1.47
CA LEU A 75 -19.22 -19.35 -2.50
C LEU A 75 -18.40 -20.57 -2.02
N ARG A 76 -17.38 -20.33 -1.20
CA ARG A 76 -16.52 -21.35 -0.60
C ARG A 76 -17.02 -21.63 0.82
N GLY A 77 -17.80 -22.70 0.99
CA GLY A 77 -18.15 -23.18 2.33
C GLY A 77 -16.88 -23.45 3.14
N SER A 78 -16.89 -23.11 4.42
CA SER A 78 -15.70 -23.18 5.26
C SER A 78 -15.17 -24.62 5.39
N PRO A 79 -13.85 -24.82 5.59
CA PRO A 79 -13.36 -26.10 6.06
C PRO A 79 -14.07 -26.48 7.38
N PRO A 80 -14.29 -27.78 7.65
CA PRO A 80 -14.99 -28.21 8.85
C PRO A 80 -14.29 -27.63 10.08
N ILE A 81 -15.05 -26.89 10.89
CA ILE A 81 -14.54 -26.24 12.11
C ILE A 81 -14.14 -27.35 13.08
N THR A 82 -12.85 -27.53 13.30
CA THR A 82 -12.37 -28.36 14.42
C THR A 82 -12.68 -27.60 15.71
N PRO A 83 -13.39 -28.20 16.69
CA PRO A 83 -13.66 -27.54 17.96
C PRO A 83 -12.34 -27.14 18.64
N GLY A 84 -12.06 -25.84 18.73
CA GLY A 84 -10.82 -25.29 19.30
C GLY A 84 -9.92 -24.49 18.35
N GLU A 85 -10.15 -24.53 17.03
CA GLU A 85 -9.37 -23.78 16.03
C GLU A 85 -9.84 -22.33 15.78
N GLN A 86 -10.96 -21.91 16.35
CA GLN A 86 -11.45 -20.54 16.18
C GLN A 86 -10.61 -19.54 16.96
N GLY A 87 -9.86 -18.71 16.23
CA GLY A 87 -9.53 -17.32 16.61
C GLY A 87 -8.85 -17.11 17.95
N ARG A 88 -8.03 -18.05 18.43
CA ARG A 88 -7.28 -17.84 19.68
C ARG A 88 -6.09 -16.93 19.41
N LEU A 89 -5.93 -15.91 20.25
CA LEU A 89 -4.73 -15.07 20.27
C LEU A 89 -3.57 -15.91 20.81
N THR A 90 -2.86 -16.62 19.92
CA THR A 90 -1.69 -17.41 20.30
C THR A 90 -0.45 -16.54 20.25
N ARG A 91 0.58 -16.92 21.01
CA ARG A 91 1.90 -16.27 20.94
C ARG A 91 2.47 -16.34 19.53
N GLU A 92 2.23 -17.42 18.81
CA GLU A 92 2.65 -17.61 17.42
C GLU A 92 2.01 -16.59 16.49
N ASN A 93 0.70 -16.36 16.61
CA ASN A 93 -0.01 -15.34 15.82
C ASN A 93 0.52 -13.92 16.14
N LEU A 94 0.83 -13.64 17.40
CA LEU A 94 1.42 -12.36 17.80
C LEU A 94 2.85 -12.18 17.28
N LEU A 95 3.68 -13.22 17.32
CA LEU A 95 5.04 -13.19 16.78
C LEU A 95 5.01 -13.03 15.25
N PHE A 96 4.06 -13.69 14.59
CA PHE A 96 3.83 -13.52 13.16
C PHE A 96 3.47 -12.06 12.86
N LEU A 97 2.46 -11.50 13.54
CA LEU A 97 2.05 -10.12 13.36
C LEU A 97 3.20 -9.13 13.66
N ALA A 98 3.97 -9.36 14.73
CA ALA A 98 5.11 -8.53 15.07
C ALA A 98 6.21 -8.58 13.98
N GLY A 99 6.47 -9.76 13.41
CA GLY A 99 7.41 -9.92 12.29
C GLY A 99 6.96 -9.18 11.04
N PHE A 100 5.68 -9.31 10.67
CA PHE A 100 5.07 -8.55 9.58
C PHE A 100 5.25 -7.03 9.78
N LEU A 101 4.87 -6.53 10.96
CA LEU A 101 5.00 -5.11 11.30
C LEU A 101 6.47 -4.65 11.26
N ALA A 102 7.40 -5.45 11.77
CA ALA A 102 8.82 -5.12 11.74
C ALA A 102 9.35 -4.99 10.31
N ILE A 103 8.95 -5.88 9.39
CA ILE A 103 9.33 -5.80 7.98
C ILE A 103 8.75 -4.53 7.34
N CYS A 104 7.46 -4.24 7.57
CA CYS A 104 6.82 -3.03 7.05
C CYS A 104 7.48 -1.74 7.57
N VAL A 105 7.68 -1.62 8.88
CA VAL A 105 8.32 -0.44 9.50
C VAL A 105 9.74 -0.25 8.98
N THR A 106 10.52 -1.33 8.88
CA THR A 106 11.89 -1.26 8.35
C THR A 106 11.89 -0.83 6.89
N GLY A 107 11.04 -1.44 6.07
CA GLY A 107 10.89 -1.10 4.66
C GLY A 107 10.48 0.35 4.43
N LEU A 108 9.51 0.85 5.20
CA LEU A 108 9.08 2.24 5.15
C LEU A 108 10.16 3.21 5.66
N THR A 109 10.92 2.82 6.69
CA THR A 109 12.04 3.62 7.21
C THR A 109 13.14 3.76 6.16
N VAL A 110 13.47 2.67 5.46
CA VAL A 110 14.42 2.70 4.33
C VAL A 110 13.85 3.56 3.20
N MET A 111 12.57 3.38 2.87
CA MET A 111 11.90 4.16 1.84
C MET A 111 12.00 5.66 2.13
N TYR A 112 11.69 6.08 3.36
CA TYR A 112 11.73 7.46 3.81
C TYR A 112 13.15 8.03 3.92
N GLY A 113 14.07 7.30 4.55
CA GLY A 113 15.39 7.82 4.93
C GLY A 113 16.43 7.79 3.82
N LEU A 114 16.30 6.89 2.83
CA LEU A 114 17.39 6.65 1.88
C LEU A 114 17.71 7.89 1.02
N GLY A 115 16.68 8.61 0.55
CA GLY A 115 16.87 9.84 -0.24
C GLY A 115 17.67 10.92 0.52
N PRO A 116 17.20 11.37 1.71
CA PRO A 116 17.92 12.33 2.54
C PRO A 116 19.34 11.87 2.90
N VAL A 117 19.52 10.59 3.26
CA VAL A 117 20.83 10.04 3.62
C VAL A 117 21.78 10.05 2.43
N THR A 118 21.32 9.67 1.23
CA THR A 118 22.16 9.73 0.02
C THR A 118 22.64 11.15 -0.26
N VAL A 119 21.74 12.14 -0.22
CA VAL A 119 22.14 13.53 -0.46
C VAL A 119 23.09 14.04 0.62
N TRP A 120 22.82 13.73 1.89
CA TRP A 120 23.71 14.09 3.00
C TRP A 120 25.11 13.51 2.81
N VAL A 121 25.24 12.22 2.44
CA VAL A 121 26.53 11.59 2.15
C VAL A 121 27.23 12.32 1.01
N MET A 122 26.53 12.59 -0.11
CA MET A 122 27.12 13.27 -1.26
C MET A 122 27.62 14.68 -0.95
N GLN A 123 26.94 15.40 -0.05
CA GLN A 123 27.42 16.69 0.48
C GLN A 123 28.73 16.53 1.27
N GLN A 124 28.86 15.49 2.10
CA GLN A 124 30.11 15.24 2.84
C GLN A 124 31.31 14.99 1.91
N PHE A 125 31.07 14.47 0.70
CA PHE A 125 32.08 14.26 -0.33
C PHE A 125 32.26 15.46 -1.29
N GLY A 126 31.53 16.57 -1.09
CA GLY A 126 31.62 17.75 -1.95
C GLY A 126 31.06 17.53 -3.36
N LEU A 127 30.18 16.54 -3.55
CA LEU A 127 29.56 16.23 -4.85
C LEU A 127 28.27 17.04 -5.10
N LEU A 128 27.68 17.59 -4.04
CA LEU A 128 26.44 18.37 -4.09
C LEU A 128 26.52 19.52 -3.07
N ASP A 129 26.03 20.69 -3.46
CA ASP A 129 25.93 21.86 -2.58
C ASP A 129 24.49 22.14 -2.09
N VAL A 130 23.51 21.39 -2.62
CA VAL A 130 22.08 21.59 -2.35
C VAL A 130 21.53 20.51 -1.42
N GLY A 131 20.57 20.89 -0.58
CA GLY A 131 19.85 19.96 0.32
C GLY A 131 18.83 19.08 -0.41
N TYR A 132 18.45 17.95 0.23
CA TYR A 132 17.53 16.97 -0.35
C TYR A 132 16.19 17.59 -0.80
N ARG A 133 15.68 18.60 -0.09
CA ARG A 133 14.46 19.33 -0.43
C ARG A 133 14.44 19.88 -1.87
N TYR A 134 15.59 20.28 -2.39
CA TYR A 134 15.70 20.79 -3.77
C TYR A 134 15.78 19.67 -4.82
N LEU A 135 15.99 18.44 -4.39
CA LEU A 135 16.19 17.26 -5.24
C LEU A 135 15.03 16.25 -5.11
N THR A 136 13.98 16.57 -4.35
CA THR A 136 12.84 15.68 -4.08
C THR A 136 12.10 15.24 -5.34
N ASP A 137 12.09 16.07 -6.38
CA ASP A 137 11.53 15.74 -7.70
C ASP A 137 12.59 15.54 -8.80
N THR A 138 13.85 15.31 -8.41
CA THR A 138 14.95 15.13 -9.35
C THR A 138 15.40 13.67 -9.39
N ALA A 139 15.50 13.10 -10.60
CA ALA A 139 16.13 11.81 -10.79
C ALA A 139 17.66 11.90 -10.56
N PRO A 140 18.31 10.88 -9.97
CA PRO A 140 17.74 9.62 -9.48
C PRO A 140 17.19 9.67 -8.05
N TYR A 141 17.39 10.78 -7.34
CA TYR A 141 17.13 10.91 -5.90
C TYR A 141 15.68 10.58 -5.51
N LYS A 142 14.71 11.00 -6.32
CA LYS A 142 13.29 10.72 -6.09
C LYS A 142 12.92 9.23 -6.13
N TYR A 143 13.72 8.40 -6.82
CA TYR A 143 13.44 6.98 -7.01
C TYR A 143 14.16 6.08 -6.00
N LEU A 144 15.27 6.53 -5.41
CA LEU A 144 16.12 5.67 -4.56
C LEU A 144 15.34 5.06 -3.40
N GLY A 145 14.71 5.91 -2.58
CA GLY A 145 13.91 5.48 -1.43
C GLY A 145 12.77 4.56 -1.86
N TYR A 146 11.98 4.98 -2.84
CA TYR A 146 10.83 4.22 -3.33
C TYR A 146 11.22 2.82 -3.84
N VAL A 147 12.24 2.73 -4.70
CA VAL A 147 12.67 1.46 -5.30
C VAL A 147 13.31 0.56 -4.25
N VAL A 148 14.28 1.06 -3.48
CA VAL A 148 15.02 0.22 -2.52
C VAL A 148 14.13 -0.19 -1.35
N GLY A 149 13.35 0.75 -0.80
CA GLY A 149 12.38 0.46 0.26
C GLY A 149 11.27 -0.48 -0.22
N GLY A 150 10.72 -0.24 -1.41
CA GLY A 150 9.67 -1.07 -1.99
C GLY A 150 10.13 -2.50 -2.29
N ILE A 151 11.31 -2.66 -2.91
CA ILE A 151 11.88 -3.99 -3.21
C ILE A 151 12.19 -4.71 -1.90
N SER A 152 12.93 -4.08 -0.98
CA SER A 152 13.35 -4.73 0.27
C SER A 152 12.16 -5.17 1.10
N MET A 153 11.15 -4.33 1.26
CA MET A 153 9.92 -4.65 1.99
C MET A 153 9.18 -5.82 1.34
N THR A 154 8.92 -5.75 0.04
CA THR A 154 8.07 -6.74 -0.65
C THR A 154 8.78 -8.09 -0.76
N VAL A 155 10.08 -8.08 -1.10
CA VAL A 155 10.88 -9.32 -1.16
C VAL A 155 11.04 -9.94 0.23
N ALA A 156 11.23 -9.14 1.29
CA ALA A 156 11.29 -9.65 2.66
C ALA A 156 9.95 -10.31 3.07
N LEU A 157 8.81 -9.71 2.73
CA LEU A 157 7.49 -10.30 2.97
C LEU A 157 7.30 -11.62 2.20
N ILE A 158 7.75 -11.69 0.94
CA ILE A 158 7.67 -12.93 0.15
C ILE A 158 8.59 -14.00 0.75
N ALA A 159 9.85 -13.66 1.06
CA ALA A 159 10.79 -14.57 1.68
C ALA A 159 10.27 -15.11 3.01
N TRP A 160 9.64 -14.24 3.80
CA TRP A 160 9.09 -14.58 5.11
C TRP A 160 7.83 -15.43 5.04
N THR A 161 6.94 -15.18 4.07
CA THR A 161 5.70 -15.96 3.90
C THR A 161 5.90 -17.29 3.17
N GLU A 162 6.75 -17.32 2.14
CA GLU A 162 7.00 -18.53 1.33
C GLU A 162 8.20 -19.36 1.83
N GLY A 163 9.02 -18.81 2.73
CA GLY A 163 10.29 -19.42 3.17
C GLY A 163 11.38 -19.46 2.10
N ARG A 164 11.13 -18.92 0.91
CA ARG A 164 12.06 -18.87 -0.23
C ARG A 164 11.75 -17.69 -1.14
N VAL A 165 12.76 -17.21 -1.85
CA VAL A 165 12.59 -16.17 -2.88
C VAL A 165 12.75 -16.82 -4.25
N ARG A 166 11.67 -16.78 -5.05
CA ARG A 166 11.74 -17.20 -6.45
C ARG A 166 12.14 -16.01 -7.32
N PRO A 167 12.96 -16.20 -8.37
CA PRO A 167 13.33 -15.12 -9.29
C PRO A 167 12.11 -14.46 -9.95
N VAL A 168 11.07 -15.24 -10.24
CA VAL A 168 9.80 -14.74 -10.79
C VAL A 168 9.15 -13.75 -9.83
N SER A 169 9.17 -14.02 -8.52
CA SER A 169 8.60 -13.12 -7.51
C SER A 169 9.34 -11.78 -7.47
N VAL A 170 10.68 -11.80 -7.56
CA VAL A 170 11.48 -10.57 -7.63
C VAL A 170 11.18 -9.78 -8.91
N LEU A 171 11.07 -10.47 -10.05
CA LEU A 171 10.69 -9.83 -11.32
C LEU A 171 9.30 -9.18 -11.23
N THR A 172 8.32 -9.85 -10.63
CA THR A 172 6.99 -9.29 -10.39
C THR A 172 7.07 -8.00 -9.55
N VAL A 173 7.86 -7.99 -8.48
CA VAL A 173 8.05 -6.78 -7.66
C VAL A 173 8.65 -5.63 -8.48
N VAL A 174 9.69 -5.91 -9.27
CA VAL A 174 10.32 -4.90 -10.13
C VAL A 174 9.33 -4.34 -11.16
N ILE A 175 8.54 -5.21 -11.80
CA ILE A 175 7.51 -4.79 -12.76
C ILE A 175 6.48 -3.88 -12.07
N VAL A 176 5.93 -4.31 -10.93
CA VAL A 176 4.92 -3.54 -10.19
C VAL A 176 5.46 -2.18 -9.77
N LEU A 177 6.66 -2.11 -9.21
CA LEU A 177 7.26 -0.83 -8.81
C LEU A 177 7.54 0.07 -10.01
N THR A 178 8.00 -0.49 -11.13
CA THR A 178 8.20 0.27 -12.38
C THR A 178 6.88 0.82 -12.91
N THR A 179 5.82 0.00 -12.93
CA THR A 179 4.48 0.44 -13.32
C THR A 179 3.98 1.57 -12.43
N MET A 180 4.18 1.47 -11.11
CA MET A 180 3.82 2.55 -10.19
C MET A 180 4.64 3.82 -10.47
N ILE A 181 5.95 3.71 -10.71
CA ILE A 181 6.76 4.87 -11.09
C ILE A 181 6.20 5.52 -12.36
N LEU A 182 5.87 4.75 -13.39
CA LEU A 182 5.29 5.30 -14.63
C LEU A 182 3.95 5.99 -14.38
N ILE A 183 3.07 5.41 -13.56
CA ILE A 183 1.79 6.02 -13.23
C ILE A 183 2.01 7.33 -12.48
N PHE A 184 2.83 7.35 -11.43
CA PHE A 184 3.02 8.56 -10.63
C PHE A 184 3.83 9.62 -11.36
N ASP A 185 4.88 9.26 -12.09
CA ASP A 185 5.78 10.21 -12.73
C ASP A 185 5.23 10.74 -14.06
N GLN A 186 4.53 9.91 -14.85
CA GLN A 186 4.05 10.29 -16.18
C GLN A 186 2.56 10.65 -16.22
N LEU A 187 1.72 9.92 -15.48
CA LEU A 187 0.28 10.15 -15.48
C LEU A 187 -0.13 11.18 -14.43
N LEU A 188 0.53 11.18 -13.26
CA LEU A 188 0.26 12.07 -12.14
C LEU A 188 1.40 13.08 -11.95
N THR A 189 1.78 13.79 -13.01
CA THR A 189 2.94 14.71 -13.05
C THR A 189 3.02 15.76 -11.93
N ASN A 190 1.91 16.04 -11.24
CA ASN A 190 1.86 17.00 -10.11
C ASN A 190 1.81 16.31 -8.74
N VAL A 191 1.98 14.98 -8.70
CA VAL A 191 2.02 14.17 -7.47
C VAL A 191 3.43 13.61 -7.32
N LEU A 192 4.09 14.01 -6.23
CA LEU A 192 5.39 13.44 -5.88
C LEU A 192 5.22 11.98 -5.44
N LEU A 193 6.16 11.12 -5.88
CA LEU A 193 6.24 9.75 -5.39
C LEU A 193 6.37 9.75 -3.85
N PRO A 194 5.63 8.90 -3.12
CA PRO A 194 5.94 8.65 -1.71
C PRO A 194 7.41 8.20 -1.59
N PRO A 195 8.26 8.73 -0.70
CA PRO A 195 8.02 9.62 0.46
C PRO A 195 8.30 11.11 0.19
N ASN A 196 8.44 11.52 -1.07
CA ASN A 196 8.99 12.82 -1.46
C ASN A 196 7.98 13.98 -1.29
N ALA A 197 6.71 13.67 -1.02
CA ALA A 197 5.69 14.65 -0.69
C ALA A 197 5.92 15.17 0.74
N GLU A 198 6.30 16.45 0.83
CA GLU A 198 6.58 17.22 2.06
C GLU A 198 7.99 17.08 2.68
N PHE A 199 8.86 18.02 2.27
CA PHE A 199 9.92 18.65 3.08
C PHE A 199 9.83 20.16 2.91
#